data_AF-A0A2J8HU16-F1
#
_entry.id   AF-A0A2J8HU16-F1
#
_cell.length_a   1.000
_cell.length_b   1.000
_cell.length_c   1.000
_cell.angle_alpha   90.00
_cell.angle_beta   90.00
_cell.angle_gamma   90.00
#
_symmetry.space_group_name_H-M   'P 1'
#
loop_
_entity.id
_entity.type
_entity.pdbx_description
1 polymer ?
#
loop_
_entity_poly.entity_id
_entity_poly.type
_entity_poly.pdbx_seq_one_letter_code
_entity_poly.pdbx_strand_id
1 'polypeptide(L)'
;MTTTKKLTLSHKHAPRLQHLLSNREIRGWERDSDVYIDDGMFCVDISIEAYVTIYTSITGVLFPWSGGEPNKTSPANLKYDLSHINFLPNSVHNLVELLESTNAKLKVHSLWRYSFYGEKNKLSELFLRNGFKENHLHPEFFVGFKGKDGSKVYDLEFSISDSSSSNIVIDTQPMCLSDNFKLHLVDPAVGFSSRDVYELRKLID
;
A
#
# COMPACT_ATOMS: atom_id res chain seq x y z
N MET A 1 -13.64 -1.05 8.24
CA MET A 1 -13.55 -0.98 9.72
C MET A 1 -12.10 -0.80 10.11
N THR A 2 -11.79 0.07 11.07
CA THR A 2 -10.46 0.13 11.69
C THR A 2 -10.42 -0.78 12.91
N THR A 3 -9.35 -1.54 13.06
CA THR A 3 -9.13 -2.42 14.21
C THR A 3 -7.92 -1.92 14.98
N THR A 4 -7.97 -1.88 16.31
CA THR A 4 -6.80 -1.53 17.10
C THR A 4 -5.95 -2.77 17.36
N LYS A 5 -4.71 -2.77 16.87
CA LYS A 5 -3.72 -3.78 17.28
C LYS A 5 -3.06 -3.32 18.57
N LYS A 6 -2.78 -4.26 19.47
CA LYS A 6 -2.09 -4.00 20.74
C LYS A 6 -0.87 -4.89 20.87
N LEU A 7 0.17 -4.36 21.51
CA LEU A 7 1.41 -5.06 21.79
C LEU A 7 1.97 -4.54 23.11
N THR A 8 2.52 -5.44 23.93
CA THR A 8 3.37 -5.05 25.05
C THR A 8 4.83 -5.13 24.61
N LEU A 9 5.56 -4.02 24.72
CA LEU A 9 7.01 -4.03 24.60
C LEU A 9 7.63 -4.25 25.97
N SER A 10 8.56 -5.18 26.07
CA SER A 10 9.26 -5.49 27.33
C SER A 10 10.76 -5.59 27.14
N HIS A 11 11.55 -5.08 28.08
CA HIS A 11 13.00 -5.27 28.08
C HIS A 11 13.62 -5.18 29.50
N LYS A 12 14.71 -5.93 29.76
CA LYS A 12 15.46 -5.92 31.05
C LYS A 12 16.11 -4.57 31.39
N HIS A 13 16.26 -3.70 30.39
CA HIS A 13 16.98 -2.44 30.49
C HIS A 13 16.11 -1.30 29.97
N ALA A 14 15.78 -0.35 30.83
CA ALA A 14 14.91 0.78 30.51
C ALA A 14 15.37 1.61 29.30
N PRO A 15 16.67 1.93 29.11
CA PRO A 15 17.09 2.71 27.93
C PRO A 15 16.85 1.96 26.61
N ARG A 16 16.96 0.63 26.63
CA ARG A 16 16.71 -0.19 25.45
C ARG A 16 15.21 -0.30 25.15
N LEU A 17 14.38 -0.40 26.19
CA LEU A 17 12.92 -0.29 26.03
C LEU A 17 12.56 1.05 25.40
N GLN A 18 13.10 2.15 25.92
CA GLN A 18 12.82 3.49 25.39
C GLN A 18 13.19 3.63 23.92
N HIS A 19 14.34 3.06 23.51
CA HIS A 19 14.73 3.05 22.10
C HIS A 19 13.76 2.24 21.22
N LEU A 20 13.34 1.05 21.67
CA LEU A 20 12.36 0.23 20.95
C LEU A 20 11.02 0.94 20.82
N LEU A 21 10.58 1.58 21.90
CA LEU A 21 9.36 2.36 21.96
C LEU A 21 9.41 3.53 20.98
N SER A 22 10.47 4.34 21.00
CA SER A 22 10.61 5.45 20.05
C SER A 22 10.64 5.00 18.59
N ASN A 23 11.24 3.85 18.28
CA ASN A 23 11.20 3.29 16.92
C ASN A 23 9.77 2.88 16.49
N ARG A 24 8.94 2.40 17.43
CA ARG A 24 7.54 2.05 17.16
C ARG A 24 6.67 3.30 17.03
N GLU A 25 6.90 4.31 17.86
CA GLU A 25 6.21 5.61 17.78
C GLU A 25 6.42 6.30 16.42
N ILE A 26 7.65 6.28 15.91
CA ILE A 26 7.97 6.78 14.56
C ILE A 26 7.15 6.05 13.47
N ARG A 27 6.79 4.79 13.71
CA ARG A 27 6.00 3.95 12.79
C ARG A 27 4.49 4.04 13.04
N GLY A 28 4.06 4.98 13.89
CA GLY A 28 2.64 5.27 14.15
C GLY A 28 2.02 4.49 15.30
N TRP A 29 2.81 3.79 16.12
CA TRP A 29 2.30 3.22 17.37
C TRP A 29 2.14 4.29 18.45
N GLU A 30 1.10 4.19 19.24
CA GLU A 30 0.79 5.08 20.34
C GLU A 30 0.97 4.36 21.68
N ARG A 31 1.32 5.11 22.74
CA ARG A 31 1.42 4.55 24.10
C ARG A 31 0.03 4.47 24.72
N ASP A 32 -0.33 3.28 25.18
CA ASP A 32 -1.55 3.04 25.95
C ASP A 32 -1.29 3.15 27.47
N SER A 33 -0.04 3.00 27.91
CA SER A 33 0.34 3.00 29.31
C SER A 33 1.62 3.78 29.60
N ASP A 34 1.81 4.14 30.87
CA ASP A 34 3.13 4.47 31.40
C ASP A 34 4.04 3.23 31.43
N VAL A 35 5.35 3.43 31.58
CA VAL A 35 6.29 2.33 31.78
C VAL A 35 6.07 1.71 33.15
N TYR A 36 5.82 0.41 33.19
CA TYR A 36 5.65 -0.37 34.41
C TYR A 36 6.70 -1.49 34.51
N ILE A 37 6.81 -2.11 35.69
CA ILE A 37 7.70 -3.25 35.91
C ILE A 37 6.85 -4.49 36.11
N ASP A 38 7.12 -5.54 35.33
CA ASP A 38 6.50 -6.85 35.45
C ASP A 38 7.58 -7.93 35.33
N ASP A 39 7.60 -8.88 36.27
CA ASP A 39 8.61 -9.95 36.37
C ASP A 39 10.07 -9.49 36.16
N GLY A 40 10.45 -8.35 36.77
CA GLY A 40 11.79 -7.77 36.66
C GLY A 40 12.14 -7.17 35.30
N MET A 41 11.16 -7.03 34.40
CA MET A 41 11.27 -6.38 33.09
C MET A 41 10.59 -5.01 33.13
N PHE A 42 11.13 -4.06 32.38
CA PHE A 42 10.40 -2.83 32.07
C PHE A 42 9.46 -3.11 30.90
N CYS A 43 8.19 -2.72 31.04
CA CYS A 43 7.12 -2.98 30.09
C CYS A 43 6.36 -1.69 29.76
N VAL A 44 5.79 -1.63 28.56
CA VAL A 44 4.88 -0.57 28.11
C VAL A 44 3.90 -1.15 27.11
N ASP A 45 2.63 -0.82 27.26
CA ASP A 45 1.60 -1.21 26.31
C ASP A 45 1.47 -0.15 25.23
N ILE A 46 1.44 -0.61 23.98
CA ILE A 46 1.29 0.25 22.81
C ILE A 46 0.18 -0.28 21.91
N SER A 47 -0.43 0.63 21.16
CA SER A 47 -1.44 0.30 20.18
C SER A 47 -1.21 1.00 18.85
N ILE A 48 -1.83 0.49 17.79
CA ILE A 48 -1.84 1.14 16.48
C ILE A 48 -3.19 0.91 15.82
N GLU A 49 -3.75 1.95 15.22
CA GLU A 49 -4.89 1.79 14.33
C GLU A 49 -4.48 1.00 13.09
N ALA A 50 -5.11 -0.14 12.90
CA ALA A 50 -4.92 -0.98 11.74
C ALA A 50 -6.11 -0.87 10.77
N TYR A 51 -5.77 -0.84 9.48
CA TYR A 51 -6.69 -0.73 8.35
C TYR A 51 -6.32 -1.75 7.29
N VAL A 52 -7.20 -2.00 6.34
CA VAL A 52 -6.86 -2.83 5.17
C VAL A 52 -5.91 -2.05 4.28
N THR A 53 -4.86 -2.69 3.79
CA THR A 53 -3.94 -2.11 2.82
C THR A 53 -4.18 -2.75 1.46
N ILE A 54 -4.56 -1.92 0.49
CA ILE A 54 -4.78 -2.32 -0.90
C ILE A 54 -3.54 -1.93 -1.70
N TYR A 55 -2.91 -2.90 -2.37
CA TYR A 55 -1.75 -2.71 -3.21
C TYR A 55 -2.21 -2.74 -4.67
N THR A 56 -2.14 -1.63 -5.39
CA THR A 56 -2.58 -1.55 -6.78
C THR A 56 -1.43 -1.35 -7.76
N SER A 57 -1.53 -1.99 -8.92
CA SER A 57 -0.81 -1.54 -10.11
C SER A 57 -1.52 -0.34 -10.73
N ILE A 58 -0.82 0.39 -11.61
CA ILE A 58 -1.42 1.49 -12.40
C ILE A 58 -1.87 0.94 -13.75
N THR A 59 -0.95 0.28 -14.47
CA THR A 59 -1.23 -0.26 -15.80
C THR A 59 -2.21 -1.44 -15.72
N GLY A 60 -3.23 -1.41 -16.57
CA GLY A 60 -4.29 -2.40 -16.64
C GLY A 60 -5.36 -2.26 -15.54
N VAL A 61 -5.07 -1.61 -14.41
CA VAL A 61 -6.04 -1.42 -13.32
C VAL A 61 -6.66 -0.02 -13.37
N LEU A 62 -5.81 1.01 -13.33
CA LEU A 62 -6.20 2.43 -13.31
C LEU A 62 -5.92 3.13 -14.64
N PHE A 63 -5.07 2.54 -15.48
CA PHE A 63 -4.70 3.09 -16.78
C PHE A 63 -4.80 1.99 -17.84
N PRO A 64 -5.31 2.28 -19.06
CA PRO A 64 -5.52 1.25 -20.08
C PRO A 64 -4.25 0.44 -20.37
N TRP A 65 -4.42 -0.86 -20.59
CA TRP A 65 -3.39 -1.71 -21.17
C TRP A 65 -3.67 -1.90 -22.66
N SER A 66 -2.72 -1.53 -23.53
CA SER A 66 -2.90 -1.59 -24.99
C SER A 66 -2.42 -2.91 -25.62
N GLY A 67 -2.18 -3.96 -24.82
CA GLY A 67 -1.88 -5.33 -25.30
C GLY A 67 -0.59 -5.51 -26.11
N GLY A 68 0.15 -4.45 -26.42
CA GLY A 68 1.47 -4.50 -27.06
C GLY A 68 2.59 -4.75 -26.07
N GLU A 69 3.75 -5.18 -26.59
CA GLU A 69 5.00 -5.27 -25.81
C GLU A 69 5.16 -4.08 -24.86
N PRO A 70 5.73 -4.27 -23.66
CA PRO A 70 5.90 -3.25 -22.61
C PRO A 70 6.72 -2.00 -23.04
N ASN A 71 7.07 -1.89 -24.32
CA ASN A 71 7.86 -0.86 -24.97
C ASN A 71 7.04 0.31 -25.55
N LYS A 72 5.73 0.18 -25.85
CA LYS A 72 4.95 1.31 -26.43
C LYS A 72 4.16 2.14 -25.42
N THR A 73 3.68 1.52 -24.34
CA THR A 73 3.19 2.20 -23.12
C THR A 73 4.16 2.04 -21.96
N SER A 74 5.46 1.89 -22.29
CA SER A 74 6.51 1.84 -21.29
C SER A 74 6.53 3.17 -20.54
N PRO A 75 6.59 3.18 -19.20
CA PRO A 75 6.92 4.39 -18.45
C PRO A 75 8.31 4.97 -18.83
N ALA A 76 9.10 4.28 -19.67
CA ALA A 76 10.29 4.84 -20.32
C ALA A 76 9.99 5.87 -21.44
N ASN A 77 8.81 5.83 -22.06
CA ASN A 77 8.40 6.80 -23.10
C ASN A 77 7.56 7.97 -22.54
N LEU A 78 7.04 7.83 -21.33
CA LEU A 78 6.42 8.93 -20.58
C LEU A 78 7.56 9.82 -20.06
N LYS A 79 8.08 10.69 -20.93
CA LYS A 79 9.00 11.78 -20.57
C LYS A 79 8.39 12.59 -19.43
N TYR A 80 8.78 12.35 -18.17
CA TYR A 80 8.70 13.16 -16.93
C TYR A 80 7.47 14.04 -16.63
N ASP A 81 6.48 14.08 -17.50
CA ASP A 81 5.33 14.97 -17.46
C ASP A 81 4.08 14.11 -17.28
N LEU A 82 3.74 13.94 -16.01
CA LEU A 82 2.53 13.27 -15.60
C LEU A 82 1.29 14.16 -15.82
N SER A 83 1.42 15.44 -16.20
CA SER A 83 0.30 16.41 -16.27
C SER A 83 -0.82 16.00 -17.23
N HIS A 84 -0.46 15.32 -18.32
CA HIS A 84 -1.40 14.87 -19.35
C HIS A 84 -1.99 13.48 -19.11
N ILE A 85 -1.58 12.81 -18.04
CA ILE A 85 -2.03 11.45 -17.73
C ILE A 85 -3.32 11.51 -16.91
N ASN A 86 -4.36 10.90 -17.45
CA ASN A 86 -5.61 10.66 -16.74
C ASN A 86 -5.81 9.16 -16.59
N PHE A 87 -6.19 8.76 -15.38
CA PHE A 87 -6.66 7.41 -15.11
C PHE A 87 -8.05 7.19 -15.69
N LEU A 88 -8.43 5.93 -15.82
CA LEU A 88 -9.76 5.48 -16.18
C LEU A 88 -10.75 6.02 -15.13
N PRO A 89 -11.68 6.93 -15.48
CA PRO A 89 -12.53 7.59 -14.50
C PRO A 89 -13.38 6.60 -13.68
N ASN A 90 -13.89 5.56 -14.33
CA ASN A 90 -14.67 4.52 -13.66
C ASN A 90 -13.82 3.72 -12.68
N SER A 91 -12.58 3.36 -13.05
CA SER A 91 -11.66 2.64 -12.16
C SER A 91 -11.31 3.44 -10.93
N VAL A 92 -11.05 4.74 -11.11
CA VAL A 92 -10.82 5.66 -9.98
C VAL A 92 -12.06 5.73 -9.10
N HIS A 93 -13.22 6.00 -9.68
CA HIS A 93 -14.48 6.12 -8.93
C HIS A 93 -14.74 4.89 -8.07
N ASN A 94 -14.65 3.70 -8.67
CA ASN A 94 -14.85 2.42 -8.00
C ASN A 94 -13.83 2.20 -6.87
N LEU A 95 -12.55 2.50 -7.12
CA LEU A 95 -11.51 2.30 -6.10
C LEU A 95 -11.65 3.31 -4.96
N VAL A 96 -11.96 4.57 -5.26
CA VAL A 96 -12.23 5.59 -4.24
C VAL A 96 -13.44 5.19 -3.39
N GLU A 97 -14.53 4.73 -4.00
CA GLU A 97 -15.71 4.26 -3.26
C GLU A 97 -15.35 3.09 -2.34
N LEU A 98 -14.53 2.15 -2.81
CA LEU A 98 -14.04 1.04 -1.98
C LEU A 98 -13.21 1.56 -0.78
N LEU A 99 -12.27 2.48 -1.02
CA LEU A 99 -11.41 3.04 0.03
C LEU A 99 -12.23 3.82 1.07
N GLU A 100 -13.19 4.63 0.63
CA GLU A 100 -14.06 5.42 1.53
C GLU A 100 -15.00 4.52 2.34
N SER A 101 -15.61 3.50 1.71
CA SER A 101 -16.55 2.59 2.39
C SER A 101 -15.87 1.66 3.40
N THR A 102 -14.57 1.36 3.22
CA THR A 102 -13.85 0.40 4.08
C THR A 102 -12.84 1.06 5.03
N ASN A 103 -12.52 2.34 4.79
CA ASN A 103 -11.38 3.06 5.37
C ASN A 103 -10.02 2.40 5.08
N ALA A 104 -9.94 1.64 3.98
CA ALA A 104 -8.70 1.04 3.51
C ALA A 104 -7.72 2.12 3.01
N LYS A 105 -6.42 1.78 3.01
CA LYS A 105 -5.34 2.65 2.49
C LYS A 105 -4.70 2.01 1.27
N LEU A 106 -4.32 2.86 0.33
CA LEU A 106 -3.74 2.44 -0.94
C LEU A 106 -2.21 2.46 -0.87
N LYS A 107 -1.57 1.44 -1.44
CA LYS A 107 -0.16 1.41 -1.82
C LYS A 107 -0.05 1.12 -3.32
N VAL A 108 0.99 1.63 -3.97
CA VAL A 108 1.26 1.44 -5.39
C VAL A 108 2.48 0.55 -5.57
N HIS A 109 2.33 -0.50 -6.38
CA HIS A 109 3.42 -1.42 -6.74
C HIS A 109 3.81 -1.40 -8.22
N SER A 110 3.15 -0.55 -9.02
CA SER A 110 3.38 -0.37 -10.46
C SER A 110 4.86 -0.23 -10.88
N LEU A 111 5.18 -0.71 -12.09
CA LEU A 111 6.46 -0.49 -12.78
C LEU A 111 6.78 0.99 -13.02
N TRP A 112 5.79 1.88 -12.94
CA TRP A 112 5.99 3.32 -13.09
C TRP A 112 6.94 3.88 -12.03
N ARG A 113 7.05 3.22 -10.87
CA ARG A 113 7.98 3.59 -9.80
C ARG A 113 9.45 3.61 -10.27
N TYR A 114 9.83 2.83 -11.28
CA TYR A 114 11.19 2.86 -11.83
C TYR A 114 11.50 4.18 -12.55
N SER A 115 10.53 4.75 -13.25
CA SER A 115 10.70 6.05 -13.93
C SER A 115 10.67 7.22 -12.96
N PHE A 116 10.11 7.05 -11.76
CA PHE A 116 9.91 8.10 -10.77
C PHE A 116 10.56 7.78 -9.42
N TYR A 117 11.64 6.99 -9.39
CA TYR A 117 12.29 6.53 -8.16
C TYR A 117 12.66 7.69 -7.21
N GLY A 118 13.21 8.78 -7.78
CA GLY A 118 13.56 10.02 -7.06
C GLY A 118 12.43 11.05 -6.97
N GLU A 119 11.27 10.78 -7.57
CA GLU A 119 10.16 11.73 -7.72
C GLU A 119 8.84 11.15 -7.22
N LYS A 120 8.89 10.40 -6.11
CA LYS A 120 7.73 9.75 -5.49
C LYS A 120 6.52 10.70 -5.31
N ASN A 121 6.78 11.96 -4.97
CA ASN A 121 5.75 12.97 -4.80
C ASN A 121 4.92 13.21 -6.07
N LYS A 122 5.53 13.14 -7.26
CA LYS A 122 4.81 13.34 -8.53
C LYS A 122 3.78 12.25 -8.80
N LEU A 123 4.07 11.01 -8.39
CA LEU A 123 3.08 9.93 -8.49
C LEU A 123 1.97 10.11 -7.46
N SER A 124 2.26 10.56 -6.24
CA SER A 124 1.20 10.90 -5.28
C SER A 124 0.30 12.01 -5.83
N GLU A 125 0.89 13.08 -6.37
CA GLU A 125 0.16 14.18 -7.02
C GLU A 125 -0.70 13.71 -8.21
N LEU A 126 -0.21 12.74 -8.99
CA LEU A 126 -0.99 12.12 -10.07
C LEU A 126 -2.27 11.47 -9.51
N PHE A 127 -2.17 10.71 -8.42
CA PHE A 127 -3.34 10.12 -7.78
C PHE A 127 -4.29 11.20 -7.25
N LEU A 128 -3.77 12.20 -6.54
CA LEU A 128 -4.59 13.28 -5.99
C LEU A 128 -5.36 14.03 -7.09
N ARG A 129 -4.69 14.38 -8.20
CA ARG A 129 -5.32 15.04 -9.34
C ARG A 129 -6.39 14.18 -10.02
N ASN A 130 -6.23 12.86 -9.97
CA ASN A 130 -7.20 11.93 -10.54
C ASN A 130 -8.36 11.62 -9.59
N GLY A 131 -8.49 12.30 -8.44
CA GLY A 131 -9.66 12.21 -7.56
C GLY A 131 -9.44 11.45 -6.25
N PHE A 132 -8.24 10.96 -5.98
CA PHE A 132 -7.90 10.42 -4.67
C PHE A 132 -7.67 11.55 -3.65
N LYS A 133 -7.85 11.25 -2.36
CA LYS A 133 -7.58 12.17 -1.24
C LYS A 133 -6.33 11.71 -0.49
N GLU A 134 -5.68 12.60 0.24
CA GLU A 134 -4.47 12.27 1.01
C GLU A 134 -4.70 11.11 2.00
N ASN A 135 -5.87 11.10 2.66
CA ASN A 135 -6.24 10.04 3.58
C ASN A 135 -6.47 8.68 2.89
N HIS A 136 -6.60 8.61 1.56
CA HIS A 136 -6.66 7.36 0.82
C HIS A 136 -5.27 6.73 0.66
N LEU A 137 -4.21 7.55 0.71
CA LEU A 137 -2.84 7.11 0.45
C LEU A 137 -2.22 6.60 1.75
N HIS A 138 -1.62 5.41 1.71
CA HIS A 138 -0.84 4.90 2.83
C HIS A 138 0.41 5.80 3.05
N PRO A 139 0.89 6.04 4.29
CA PRO A 139 2.11 6.84 4.52
C PRO A 139 3.32 6.34 3.73
N GLU A 140 3.53 5.03 3.73
CA GLU A 140 4.42 4.32 2.81
C GLU A 140 3.75 4.03 1.45
N PHE A 141 3.28 5.07 0.74
CA PHE A 141 2.43 4.93 -0.45
C PHE A 141 3.04 4.04 -1.55
N PHE A 142 4.36 3.95 -1.61
CA PHE A 142 5.07 3.16 -2.62
C PHE A 142 5.65 1.90 -2.01
N VAL A 143 5.41 0.76 -2.65
CA VAL A 143 6.12 -0.48 -2.35
C VAL A 143 7.62 -0.29 -2.58
N GLY A 144 8.46 -1.00 -1.84
CA GLY A 144 9.91 -1.00 -2.02
C GLY A 144 10.36 -1.74 -3.28
N PHE A 145 11.67 -1.70 -3.54
CA PHE A 145 12.35 -2.56 -4.52
C PHE A 145 13.15 -3.59 -3.74
N LYS A 146 13.12 -4.85 -4.16
CA LYS A 146 13.91 -5.93 -3.54
C LYS A 146 15.41 -5.69 -3.71
N GLY A 147 15.79 -5.01 -4.79
CA GLY A 147 17.17 -4.73 -5.14
C GLY A 147 17.88 -5.96 -5.71
N LYS A 148 18.59 -5.76 -6.83
CA LYS A 148 19.57 -6.65 -7.49
C LYS A 148 19.11 -7.74 -8.46
N ASP A 149 17.82 -7.98 -8.69
CA ASP A 149 17.43 -8.87 -9.80
C ASP A 149 17.17 -8.07 -11.07
N GLY A 150 17.92 -8.37 -12.15
CA GLY A 150 17.91 -7.62 -13.40
C GLY A 150 16.56 -7.57 -14.14
N SER A 151 15.55 -8.34 -13.69
CA SER A 151 14.20 -8.31 -14.21
C SER A 151 13.29 -7.37 -13.40
N LYS A 152 13.03 -6.17 -13.96
CA LYS A 152 12.15 -5.13 -13.39
C LYS A 152 10.73 -5.62 -13.01
N VAL A 153 10.26 -6.72 -13.59
CA VAL A 153 8.91 -7.27 -13.38
C VAL A 153 8.76 -7.96 -12.01
N TYR A 154 9.85 -8.47 -11.43
CA TYR A 154 9.82 -9.24 -10.17
C TYR A 154 10.44 -8.52 -8.97
N ASP A 155 10.90 -7.29 -9.17
CA ASP A 155 11.60 -6.49 -8.16
C ASP A 155 10.60 -5.63 -7.35
N LEU A 156 9.57 -6.33 -6.82
CA LEU A 156 8.59 -5.82 -5.87
C LEU A 156 8.88 -6.35 -4.48
N GLU A 157 9.14 -5.48 -3.51
CA GLU A 157 9.24 -5.87 -2.10
C GLU A 157 7.92 -5.61 -1.38
N PHE A 158 6.98 -6.55 -1.51
CA PHE A 158 5.74 -6.52 -0.74
C PHE A 158 6.05 -6.71 0.74
N SER A 159 6.03 -5.60 1.49
CA SER A 159 6.16 -5.59 2.94
C SER A 159 4.82 -5.25 3.59
N ILE A 160 4.55 -5.90 4.72
CA ILE A 160 3.38 -5.66 5.55
C ILE A 160 3.71 -4.50 6.49
N SER A 161 2.89 -3.45 6.47
CA SER A 161 3.04 -2.35 7.43
C SER A 161 2.45 -2.73 8.77
N ASP A 162 2.97 -2.15 9.85
CA ASP A 162 2.48 -2.44 11.21
C ASP A 162 0.97 -2.16 11.34
N SER A 163 0.50 -1.10 10.67
CA SER A 163 -0.90 -0.67 10.55
C SER A 163 -1.75 -1.50 9.56
N SER A 164 -1.21 -2.56 8.93
CA SER A 164 -1.99 -3.38 7.98
C SER A 164 -2.71 -4.52 8.70
N SER A 165 -4.05 -4.50 8.72
CA SER A 165 -4.89 -5.59 9.24
C SER A 165 -5.05 -6.73 8.23
N SER A 166 -5.11 -6.40 6.95
CA SER A 166 -5.19 -7.31 5.81
C SER A 166 -4.49 -6.67 4.61
N ASN A 167 -3.91 -7.50 3.73
CA ASN A 167 -3.19 -7.04 2.56
C ASN A 167 -3.82 -7.63 1.31
N ILE A 168 -4.37 -6.77 0.45
CA ILE A 168 -5.01 -7.18 -0.79
C ILE A 168 -4.22 -6.60 -1.96
N VAL A 169 -3.75 -7.44 -2.87
CA VAL A 169 -3.05 -7.03 -4.08
C VAL A 169 -4.03 -7.07 -5.24
N ILE A 170 -4.18 -5.94 -5.92
CA ILE A 170 -4.95 -5.81 -7.15
C ILE A 170 -3.96 -5.71 -8.31
N ASP A 171 -4.06 -6.66 -9.24
CA ASP A 171 -3.30 -6.64 -10.48
C ASP A 171 -4.09 -7.28 -11.63
N THR A 172 -3.51 -7.27 -12.81
CA THR A 172 -3.96 -7.94 -14.03
C THR A 172 -3.21 -9.26 -14.28
N GLN A 173 -2.10 -9.49 -13.58
CA GLN A 173 -1.29 -10.69 -13.73
C GLN A 173 -1.16 -11.48 -12.43
N PRO A 174 -1.11 -12.83 -12.51
CA PRO A 174 -0.76 -13.66 -11.36
C PRO A 174 0.61 -13.29 -10.78
N MET A 175 0.70 -13.27 -9.45
CA MET A 175 1.94 -12.97 -8.73
C MET A 175 2.20 -14.04 -7.66
N CYS A 176 3.48 -14.37 -7.47
CA CYS A 176 3.91 -15.22 -6.35
C CYS A 176 4.01 -14.37 -5.08
N LEU A 177 2.93 -14.34 -4.30
CA LEU A 177 2.84 -13.61 -3.04
C LEU A 177 2.94 -14.58 -1.85
N SER A 178 3.34 -14.07 -0.69
CA SER A 178 3.26 -14.84 0.55
C SER A 178 1.81 -14.94 1.03
N ASP A 179 1.51 -15.92 1.88
CA ASP A 179 0.16 -16.22 2.37
C ASP A 179 -0.53 -15.05 3.11
N ASN A 180 0.24 -14.04 3.52
CA ASN A 180 -0.26 -12.82 4.15
C ASN A 180 -0.90 -11.82 3.17
N PHE A 181 -0.88 -12.12 1.86
CA PHE A 181 -1.45 -11.30 0.81
C PHE A 181 -2.52 -12.06 0.02
N LYS A 182 -3.67 -11.42 -0.19
CA LYS A 182 -4.74 -11.92 -1.05
C LYS A 182 -4.62 -11.26 -2.43
N LEU A 183 -4.48 -12.04 -3.50
CA LEU A 183 -4.45 -11.53 -4.87
C LEU A 183 -5.86 -11.47 -5.45
N HIS A 184 -6.21 -10.32 -6.05
CA HIS A 184 -7.42 -10.12 -6.83
C HIS A 184 -7.04 -9.70 -8.25
N LEU A 185 -7.50 -10.48 -9.24
CA LEU A 185 -7.20 -10.23 -10.65
C LEU A 185 -8.30 -9.41 -11.32
N VAL A 186 -7.89 -8.37 -12.03
CA VAL A 186 -8.74 -7.46 -12.80
C VAL A 186 -8.56 -7.70 -14.29
N ASP A 187 -9.64 -7.59 -15.05
CA ASP A 187 -9.57 -7.61 -16.52
C ASP A 187 -8.89 -6.34 -17.04
N PRO A 188 -7.70 -6.43 -17.67
CA PRO A 188 -6.97 -5.27 -18.15
C PRO A 188 -7.70 -4.48 -19.25
N ALA A 189 -8.66 -5.09 -19.95
CA ALA A 189 -9.46 -4.42 -20.98
C ALA A 189 -10.50 -3.45 -20.38
N VAL A 190 -10.94 -3.74 -19.16
CA VAL A 190 -11.99 -2.97 -18.46
C VAL A 190 -11.40 -2.09 -17.36
N GLY A 191 -10.32 -2.53 -16.73
CA GLY A 191 -9.79 -1.93 -15.50
C GLY A 191 -10.66 -2.26 -14.29
N PHE A 192 -10.39 -1.60 -13.16
CA PHE A 192 -11.07 -1.85 -11.89
C PHE A 192 -12.57 -1.52 -11.96
N SER A 193 -13.41 -2.54 -11.94
CA SER A 193 -14.85 -2.44 -12.17
C SER A 193 -15.66 -2.50 -10.89
N SER A 194 -16.96 -2.20 -10.98
CA SER A 194 -17.89 -2.35 -9.85
C SER A 194 -18.05 -3.80 -9.39
N ARG A 195 -17.83 -4.77 -10.28
CA ARG A 195 -17.77 -6.19 -9.92
C ARG A 195 -16.57 -6.46 -9.00
N ASP A 196 -15.43 -5.84 -9.28
CA ASP A 196 -14.23 -5.98 -8.45
C ASP A 196 -14.45 -5.37 -7.07
N VAL A 197 -15.15 -4.22 -6.99
CA VAL A 197 -15.56 -3.62 -5.70
C VAL A 197 -16.38 -4.62 -4.88
N TYR A 198 -17.37 -5.27 -5.51
CA TYR A 198 -18.22 -6.24 -4.83
C TYR A 198 -17.43 -7.44 -4.28
N GLU A 199 -16.51 -8.00 -5.07
CA GLU A 199 -15.68 -9.13 -4.62
C GLU A 199 -14.70 -8.72 -3.53
N LEU A 200 -14.07 -7.55 -3.66
CA LEU A 200 -13.13 -7.07 -2.64
C LEU A 200 -13.79 -6.72 -1.32
N ARG A 201 -15.03 -6.20 -1.33
CA ARG A 201 -15.79 -5.97 -0.08
C ARG A 201 -15.94 -7.26 0.72
N LYS A 202 -16.26 -8.39 0.06
CA LYS A 202 -16.35 -9.71 0.72
C LYS A 202 -15.02 -10.21 1.31
N LEU A 203 -13.88 -9.68 0.87
CA LEU A 203 -12.57 -10.05 1.41
C LEU A 203 -12.15 -9.18 2.60
N ILE A 204 -12.82 -8.04 2.78
CA ILE A 204 -12.58 -7.00 3.78
C ILE A 204 -13.56 -7.14 4.95
N ASP A 205 -14.82 -7.43 4.65
CA ASP A 205 -15.88 -7.75 5.63
C ASP A 205 -15.66 -9.14 6.25
#